data_AF-A0A948U8N1-F1
#
_entry.id   AF-A0A948U8N1-F1
#
_cell.length_a   1.000
_cell.length_b   1.000
_cell.length_c   1.000
_cell.angle_alpha   90.00
_cell.angle_beta   90.00
_cell.angle_gamma   90.00
#
_symmetry.space_group_name_H-M   'P 1'
#
loop_
_entity.id
_entity.type
_entity.pdbx_description
1 polymer ?
#
loop_
_entity_poly.entity_id
_entity_poly.type
_entity_poly.pdbx_seq_one_letter_code
_entity_poly.pdbx_strand_id
1 'polypeptide(L)' 'MSEYICPQCKNPVYDDDALLCLYCGESLKRSAGFLGKMKYIKPRIIIITAVILVLLSFIILIIR' A
#
# COMPACT_ATOMS: atom_id res chain seq x y z
N MET A 1 20.32 -5.58 -6.27
CA MET A 1 20.56 -5.44 -4.82
C MET A 1 20.82 -3.97 -4.56
N SER A 2 19.77 -3.20 -4.26
CA SER A 2 19.93 -1.79 -3.92
C SER A 2 20.31 -1.69 -2.46
N GLU A 3 21.61 -1.51 -2.19
CA GLU A 3 22.08 -1.20 -0.83
C GLU A 3 21.51 0.16 -0.42
N TYR A 4 20.50 0.14 0.45
CA TYR A 4 19.94 1.35 1.01
C TYR A 4 20.58 1.63 2.36
N ILE A 5 21.23 2.78 2.51
CA ILE A 5 21.90 3.16 3.76
C ILE A 5 20.88 3.83 4.67
N CYS A 6 20.73 3.30 5.89
CA CYS A 6 19.83 3.89 6.89
C CYS A 6 20.28 5.33 7.24
N PRO A 7 19.40 6.35 7.18
CA PRO A 7 19.78 7.74 7.45
C PRO A 7 20.15 8.00 8.91
N GLN A 8 19.72 7.16 9.85
CA GLN A 8 20.03 7.30 11.27
C GLN A 8 21.36 6.62 11.64
N CYS A 9 21.47 5.31 11.44
CA CYS A 9 22.63 4.54 11.90
C CYS A 9 23.70 4.31 10.83
N LYS A 10 23.47 4.75 9.59
CA LYS A 10 24.38 4.58 8.44
C LYS A 10 24.74 3.13 8.11
N ASN A 11 24.02 2.16 8.68
CA ASN A 11 24.19 0.76 8.33
C ASN A 11 23.48 0.45 7.00
N PRO A 12 24.05 -0.48 6.21
CA PRO A 12 23.43 -0.96 4.99
C PRO A 12 22.19 -1.80 5.34
N VAL A 13 21.07 -1.48 4.70
CA VAL A 13 19.83 -2.25 4.75
C VAL A 13 19.75 -3.05 3.46
N TYR A 14 19.75 -4.38 3.61
CA TYR A 14 19.74 -5.33 2.50
C TYR A 14 18.33 -5.73 2.06
N ASP A 15 17.32 -5.47 2.89
CA ASP A 15 15.92 -5.74 2.59
C ASP A 15 15.24 -4.49 2.03
N ASP A 16 14.92 -4.52 0.73
CA ASP A 16 14.25 -3.43 0.04
C ASP A 16 12.82 -3.18 0.58
N ASP A 17 12.23 -4.18 1.27
CA ASP A 17 10.89 -4.14 1.88
C ASP A 17 10.91 -3.90 3.41
N ALA A 18 12.07 -3.69 4.02
CA ALA A 18 12.16 -3.46 5.46
C ALA A 18 11.55 -2.11 5.85
N LEU A 19 10.46 -2.14 6.62
CA LEU A 19 9.81 -0.95 7.20
C LEU A 19 10.62 -0.35 8.37
N LEU A 20 11.51 -1.14 8.96
CA LEU A 20 12.29 -0.81 10.14
C LEU A 20 13.74 -1.21 9.90
N CYS A 21 14.68 -0.41 10.40
CA CYS A 21 16.08 -0.77 10.34
C CYS A 21 16.35 -1.87 11.38
N LEU A 22 16.90 -3.01 10.94
CA LEU A 22 17.26 -4.13 11.82
C LEU A 22 18.33 -3.78 12.86
N TYR A 23 19.12 -2.72 12.61
CA TYR A 23 20.21 -2.33 13.49
C TYR A 23 19.80 -1.32 14.55
N CYS A 24 19.10 -0.26 14.17
CA CYS A 24 18.73 0.81 15.11
C CYS A 24 17.25 0.83 15.49
N GLY A 25 16.42 -0.01 14.88
CA GLY A 25 14.97 -0.05 15.12
C GLY A 25 14.21 1.17 14.57
N GLU A 26 14.88 2.09 13.89
CA GLU A 26 14.24 3.29 13.33
C GLU A 26 13.31 2.91 12.17
N SER A 27 12.17 3.60 12.09
CA SER A 27 11.28 3.49 10.92
C SER A 27 12.01 3.95 9.67
N LEU A 28 12.24 3.02 8.74
CA LEU A 28 12.73 3.36 7.42
C LEU A 28 11.55 3.97 6.70
N LYS A 29 11.54 5.31 6.61
CA LYS A 29 10.53 6.14 5.94
C LYS A 29 10.49 5.92 4.42
N ARG A 30 10.94 4.74 3.96
CA ARG A 30 10.76 4.23 2.60
C ARG A 30 9.27 4.00 2.48
N SER A 31 8.60 5.05 2.02
CA SER A 31 7.20 5.00 1.65
C SER A 31 7.02 3.76 0.82
N ALA A 32 6.29 2.78 1.35
CA ALA A 32 5.81 1.65 0.58
C ALA A 32 5.37 2.23 -0.78
N GLY A 33 6.04 1.80 -1.85
CA GLY A 33 5.83 2.36 -3.19
C GLY A 33 4.36 2.29 -3.57
N PHE A 34 4.00 2.83 -4.74
CA PHE A 34 2.61 2.84 -5.22
C PHE A 34 1.88 1.48 -5.06
N LEU A 35 2.60 0.34 -5.12
CA LEU A 35 2.07 -1.00 -4.83
C LEU A 35 1.73 -1.28 -3.34
N GLY A 36 2.47 -0.72 -2.38
CA GLY A 36 2.18 -0.87 -0.95
C GLY A 36 0.91 -0.14 -0.51
N LYS A 37 0.55 0.95 -1.21
CA LYS A 37 -0.76 1.60 -1.04
C LYS A 37 -1.92 0.74 -1.53
N MET A 38 -1.72 -0.09 -2.56
CA MET A 38 -2.78 -0.94 -3.11
C MET A 38 -3.15 -2.09 -2.16
N LYS A 39 -2.18 -2.58 -1.37
CA LYS A 39 -2.44 -3.57 -0.31
C LYS A 39 -3.24 -3.00 0.89
N TYR A 40 -3.37 -1.67 0.96
CA TYR A 40 -4.17 -0.94 1.96
C TYR A 40 -5.34 -0.18 1.32
N ILE A 41 -5.87 -0.63 0.18
CA ILE A 41 -7.27 -0.31 -0.12
C ILE A 41 -8.10 -0.87 1.04
N LYS A 42 -8.65 0.02 1.86
CA LYS A 42 -9.50 -0.37 3.00
C LYS A 42 -10.61 -1.27 2.42
N PRO A 43 -10.89 -2.45 3.01
CA PRO A 43 -11.95 -3.34 2.51
C PRO A 43 -13.29 -2.61 2.38
N ARG A 44 -13.50 -1.57 3.19
CA ARG A 44 -14.64 -0.66 3.10
C ARG A 44 -14.79 0.03 1.73
N ILE A 45 -13.70 0.45 1.09
CA ILE A 45 -13.74 1.08 -0.23
C ILE A 45 -14.12 0.05 -1.31
N ILE A 46 -13.55 -1.16 -1.25
CA ILE A 46 -13.89 -2.25 -2.19
C ILE A 46 -15.39 -2.56 -2.12
N ILE A 47 -15.91 -2.69 -0.90
CA ILE A 47 -17.33 -2.98 -0.66
C ILE A 47 -18.21 -1.85 -1.22
N ILE A 48 -17.88 -0.58 -0.93
CA ILE A 48 -18.64 0.57 -1.44
C ILE A 48 -18.63 0.59 -2.97
N THR A 49 -17.46 0.42 -3.60
CA THR A 49 -17.35 0.40 -5.07
C THR A 49 -18.15 -0.76 -5.67
N ALA A 50 -18.09 -1.95 -5.09
CA ALA A 50 -18.85 -3.10 -5.55
C ALA A 50 -20.38 -2.87 -5.46
N VAL A 51 -20.86 -2.31 -4.34
CA VAL A 51 -22.28 -1.98 -4.15
C VAL A 51 -22.77 -0.95 -5.16
N ILE A 52 -21.99 0.11 -5.41
CA ILE A 52 -22.32 1.15 -6.40
C ILE A 52 -22.42 0.55 -7.80
N LEU A 53 -21.49 -0.33 -8.17
CA LEU A 53 -21.44 -0.95 -9.49
C LEU A 53 -22.68 -1.84 -9.73
N VAL A 54 -23.10 -2.59 -8.71
CA VAL A 54 -24.35 -3.37 -8.75
C VAL A 54 -25.56 -2.43 -8.85
N LEU A 55 -25.64 -1.37 -8.05
CA LEU A 55 -26.78 -0.43 -8.14
C LEU A 55 -26.88 0.22 -9.53
N LEU A 56 -25.76 0.62 -10.12
CA LEU A 56 -25.72 1.18 -11.47
C LEU A 56 -26.19 0.19 -12.52
N SER A 57 -25.81 -1.09 -12.44
CA SER A 57 -26.28 -2.09 -13.40
C SER A 57 -27.79 -2.32 -13.33
N PHE A 58 -28.36 -2.31 -12.13
CA PHE A 58 -29.82 -2.37 -11.93
C PHE A 58 -30.54 -1.14 -12.50
N ILE A 59 -30.01 0.06 -12.29
CA ILE A 59 -30.59 1.30 -12.84
C ILE A 59 -30.58 1.27 -14.37
N ILE A 60 -29.46 0.85 -14.98
CA ILE A 60 -29.34 0.72 -16.44
C ILE A 60 -30.36 -0.29 -16.98
N LEU A 61 -30.59 -1.41 -16.29
CA LEU A 61 -31.59 -2.40 -16.68
C LEU A 61 -33.04 -1.91 -16.57
N ILE A 62 -33.34 -1.00 -15.65
CA ILE A 62 -34.70 -0.44 -15.50
C ILE A 62 -34.98 0.63 -16.57
N ILE A 63 -33.96 1.41 -16.93
CA ILE A 63 -34.08 2.49 -17.92
C ILE A 63 -34.14 1.95 -19.35
N ARG A 64 -33.53 0.79 -19.60
CA ARG A 64 -33.48 0.15 -20.92
C ARG A 64 -34.68 -0.75 -21.15
#